data_AF-A0A2W0BFF7-F1
#
_entry.id   AF-A0A2W0BFF7-F1
#
_cell.length_a   1.000
_cell.length_b   1.000
_cell.length_c   1.000
_cell.angle_alpha   90.00
_cell.angle_beta   90.00
_cell.angle_gamma   90.00
#
_symmetry.space_group_name_H-M   'P 1'
#
loop_
_entity.id
_entity.type
_entity.pdbx_description
1 polymer ?
#
loop_
_entity_poly.entity_id
_entity_poly.type
_entity_poly.pdbx_seq_one_letter_code
_entity_poly.pdbx_strand_id
1 'polypeptide(L)'
;MQDLSAQATHHEAPQGFIRKYVFSLDHKVIGKQYYGLGLLAVLIGMVLSWLMRIHLVWPNSPIPGLGLLSKTGAPGGVMTPEYYLQLMTMHGTLMIFFVLTNVPFAGFGNYFLPIQIGAEDMAFPRFNMMSFWTTFVAFLVLISAFFVGDGPPLAGWTAYAPLSAVGADAGPGEALGQTLWAISIAIFCIGQLLGSLNFIATTLDLRTKGMTLARMPLSTWAWFITSCIALLAFAVLLPACLLLILDRVAGTSFFIPSNLVVSDHLQPHSGGSPL
;
A
#
# COMPACT_ATOMS: atom_id res chain seq x y z
N MET A 1 28.29 32.49 18.65
CA MET A 1 27.36 31.40 18.31
C MET A 1 28.13 30.42 17.45
N GLN A 2 28.36 29.20 17.94
CA GLN A 2 29.14 28.19 17.23
C GLN A 2 28.45 27.84 15.91
N ASP A 3 29.24 27.90 14.84
CA ASP A 3 28.87 27.47 13.50
C ASP A 3 28.70 25.94 13.52
N LEU A 4 27.51 25.49 13.93
CA LEU A 4 27.03 24.12 13.70
C LEU A 4 26.61 23.99 12.22
N SER A 5 27.50 24.37 11.30
CA SER A 5 27.37 23.97 9.91
C SER A 5 27.43 22.45 9.93
N ALA A 6 26.26 21.82 9.86
CA ALA A 6 26.09 20.38 9.85
C ALA A 6 27.19 19.77 8.99
N GLN A 7 28.03 18.94 9.59
CA GLN A 7 28.89 18.03 8.82
C GLN A 7 27.96 17.33 7.84
N ALA A 8 28.02 17.74 6.57
CA ALA A 8 27.41 16.98 5.49
C ALA A 8 28.04 15.59 5.61
N THR A 9 27.25 14.64 6.09
CA THR A 9 27.70 13.26 6.21
C THR A 9 27.87 12.74 4.80
N HIS A 10 29.05 12.95 4.23
CA HIS A 10 29.45 12.36 2.97
C HIS A 10 29.37 10.84 3.12
N HIS A 11 28.32 10.25 2.53
CA HIS A 11 28.26 8.81 2.37
C HIS A 11 29.24 8.43 1.27
N GLU A 12 30.28 7.65 1.61
CA GLU A 12 31.19 7.08 0.62
C GLU A 12 30.41 6.37 -0.48
N ALA A 13 30.87 6.50 -1.73
CA ALA A 13 30.24 5.86 -2.87
C ALA A 13 30.07 4.35 -2.60
N PRO A 14 28.86 3.80 -2.77
CA PRO A 14 28.59 2.42 -2.40
C PRO A 14 29.47 1.46 -3.23
N GLN A 15 30.25 0.63 -2.53
CA GLN A 15 31.01 -0.44 -3.16
C GLN A 15 30.10 -1.67 -3.38
N GLY A 16 30.00 -2.14 -4.62
CA GLY A 16 29.23 -3.34 -5.00
C GLY A 16 27.79 -3.07 -5.47
N PHE A 17 27.26 -4.01 -6.28
CA PHE A 17 25.93 -3.88 -6.92
C PHE A 17 24.78 -3.82 -5.90
N ILE A 18 24.82 -4.67 -4.86
CA ILE A 18 23.77 -4.76 -3.84
C ILE A 18 23.62 -3.44 -3.07
N ARG A 19 24.74 -2.88 -2.61
CA ARG A 19 24.76 -1.59 -1.90
C ARG A 19 24.34 -0.43 -2.80
N LYS A 20 24.64 -0.52 -4.10
CA LYS A 20 24.35 0.56 -5.05
C LYS A 20 22.91 0.58 -5.54
N TYR A 21 22.29 -0.58 -5.78
CA TYR A 21 21.00 -0.68 -6.46
C TYR A 21 19.88 -1.38 -5.67
N VAL A 22 20.21 -2.18 -4.65
CA VAL A 22 19.23 -2.92 -3.85
C VAL A 22 19.02 -2.21 -2.51
N PHE A 23 20.06 -2.16 -1.68
CA PHE A 23 20.05 -1.45 -0.41
C PHE A 23 20.80 -0.12 -0.53
N SER A 24 20.29 0.73 -1.43
CA SER A 24 20.87 2.05 -1.70
C SER A 24 20.33 3.10 -0.74
N LEU A 25 21.19 4.05 -0.37
CA LEU A 25 20.80 5.24 0.39
C LEU A 25 20.49 6.43 -0.53
N ASP A 26 20.92 6.38 -1.79
CA ASP A 26 20.70 7.45 -2.77
C ASP A 26 19.21 7.59 -3.11
N HIS A 27 18.63 8.76 -2.79
CA HIS A 27 17.24 9.10 -3.08
C HIS A 27 16.85 8.90 -4.56
N LYS A 28 17.78 9.06 -5.51
CA LYS A 28 17.52 8.84 -6.95
C LYS A 28 17.34 7.36 -7.25
N VAL A 29 18.14 6.50 -6.63
CA VAL A 29 18.00 5.04 -6.78
C VAL A 29 16.68 4.59 -6.17
N ILE A 30 16.37 5.06 -4.96
CA ILE A 30 15.11 4.74 -4.27
C ILE A 30 13.90 5.22 -5.09
N GLY A 31 13.95 6.43 -5.66
CA GLY A 31 12.89 6.93 -6.56
C GLY A 31 12.68 6.01 -7.77
N LYS A 32 13.75 5.50 -8.38
CA LYS A 32 13.67 4.52 -9.48
C LYS A 32 13.11 3.17 -9.02
N GLN A 33 13.44 2.73 -7.82
CA GLN A 33 12.87 1.51 -7.24
C GLN A 33 11.35 1.64 -7.06
N TYR A 34 10.85 2.78 -6.57
CA TYR A 34 9.42 3.07 -6.50
C TYR A 34 8.76 3.09 -7.87
N TYR A 35 9.41 3.65 -8.90
CA TYR A 35 8.90 3.56 -10.28
C TYR A 35 8.81 2.13 -10.79
N GLY A 36 9.83 1.30 -10.51
CA GLY A 36 9.81 -0.12 -10.88
C GLY A 36 8.66 -0.88 -10.21
N LEU A 37 8.47 -0.66 -8.90
CA LEU A 37 7.36 -1.26 -8.15
C LEU A 37 6.00 -0.79 -8.67
N GLY A 38 5.85 0.51 -8.91
CA GLY A 38 4.61 1.08 -9.46
C GLY A 38 4.30 0.58 -10.86
N LEU A 39 5.31 0.38 -11.71
CA LEU A 39 5.14 -0.21 -13.04
C LEU A 39 4.66 -1.66 -12.95
N LEU A 40 5.22 -2.46 -12.04
CA LEU A 40 4.75 -3.81 -11.81
C LEU A 40 3.29 -3.83 -11.31
N ALA A 41 2.98 -2.97 -10.33
CA ALA A 41 1.63 -2.88 -9.76
C ALA A 41 0.59 -2.42 -10.80
N VAL A 42 0.93 -1.45 -11.65
CA VAL A 42 0.01 -0.97 -12.69
C VAL A 42 -0.22 -2.03 -13.76
N LEU A 43 0.81 -2.78 -14.17
CA LEU A 43 0.66 -3.87 -15.14
C LEU A 43 -0.28 -4.95 -14.61
N ILE A 44 -0.08 -5.40 -13.37
CA ILE A 44 -0.97 -6.38 -12.73
C ILE A 44 -2.38 -5.81 -12.66
N GLY A 45 -2.57 -4.62 -12.10
CA GLY A 45 -3.90 -4.06 -11.94
C GLY A 45 -4.60 -3.74 -13.27
N MET A 46 -3.88 -3.41 -14.34
CA MET A 46 -4.46 -3.26 -15.68
C MET A 46 -4.96 -4.58 -16.24
N VAL A 47 -4.22 -5.67 -16.05
CA VAL A 47 -4.67 -7.03 -16.41
C VAL A 47 -5.96 -7.38 -15.64
N LEU A 48 -6.01 -7.11 -14.33
CA LEU A 48 -7.24 -7.32 -13.54
C LEU A 48 -8.40 -6.48 -14.09
N SER A 49 -8.15 -5.21 -14.45
CA SER A 49 -9.17 -4.32 -15.03
C SER A 49 -9.72 -4.86 -16.35
N TRP A 50 -8.85 -5.38 -17.22
CA TRP A 50 -9.28 -5.98 -18.48
C TRP A 50 -10.14 -7.23 -18.25
N LEU A 51 -9.74 -8.12 -17.33
CA LEU A 51 -10.55 -9.30 -17.00
C LEU A 51 -11.95 -8.92 -16.54
N MET A 52 -12.06 -7.94 -15.64
CA MET A 52 -13.35 -7.44 -15.15
C MET A 52 -14.19 -6.82 -16.26
N ARG A 53 -13.57 -5.99 -17.12
CA ARG A 53 -14.28 -5.33 -18.23
C ARG A 53 -14.77 -6.33 -19.28
N ILE A 54 -13.97 -7.35 -19.60
CA ILE A 54 -14.37 -8.42 -20.52
C ILE A 54 -15.57 -9.17 -19.94
N HIS A 55 -15.54 -9.50 -18.63
CA HIS A 55 -16.66 -10.15 -17.97
C HIS A 55 -17.94 -9.31 -17.98
N LEU A 56 -17.86 -7.98 -17.78
CA LEU A 56 -19.02 -7.10 -17.86
C LEU A 56 -19.68 -7.08 -19.25
N VAL A 57 -18.89 -7.23 -20.33
CA VAL A 57 -19.40 -7.26 -21.71
C VAL A 57 -19.96 -8.64 -22.05
N TRP A 58 -19.28 -9.71 -21.62
CA TRP A 58 -19.67 -11.10 -21.90
C TRP A 58 -19.67 -11.96 -20.62
N PRO A 59 -20.70 -11.87 -19.76
CA PRO A 59 -20.69 -12.51 -18.45
C PRO A 59 -20.60 -14.03 -18.50
N ASN A 60 -21.25 -14.64 -19.49
CA ASN A 60 -21.34 -16.10 -19.64
C ASN A 60 -20.25 -16.68 -20.56
N SER A 61 -19.36 -15.85 -21.11
CA SER A 61 -18.31 -16.33 -22.00
C SER A 61 -17.10 -16.79 -21.18
N PRO A 62 -16.53 -17.97 -21.45
CA PRO A 62 -15.28 -18.37 -20.84
C PRO A 62 -14.15 -17.45 -21.31
N ILE A 63 -13.31 -17.02 -20.37
CA ILE A 63 -12.10 -16.24 -20.65
C ILE A 63 -10.91 -17.21 -20.68
N PRO A 64 -10.21 -17.35 -21.82
CA PRO A 64 -9.06 -18.24 -21.93
C PRO A 64 -7.99 -17.92 -20.87
N GLY A 65 -7.49 -18.96 -20.18
CA GLY A 65 -6.45 -18.82 -19.17
C GLY A 65 -6.93 -18.38 -17.77
N LEU A 66 -8.18 -17.93 -17.62
CA LEU A 66 -8.69 -17.49 -16.30
C LEU A 66 -8.75 -18.64 -15.28
N GLY A 67 -9.13 -19.83 -15.72
CA GLY A 67 -9.13 -21.03 -14.86
C GLY A 67 -7.74 -21.48 -14.39
N LEU A 68 -6.65 -20.97 -15.01
CA LEU A 68 -5.28 -21.18 -14.51
C LEU A 68 -4.96 -20.23 -13.35
N LEU A 69 -5.55 -19.03 -13.34
CA LEU A 69 -5.37 -18.03 -12.28
C LEU A 69 -6.16 -18.40 -11.03
N SER A 70 -7.39 -18.89 -11.19
CA SER A 70 -8.19 -19.42 -10.08
C SER A 70 -9.13 -20.52 -10.57
N LYS A 71 -8.88 -21.75 -10.10
CA LYS A 71 -9.74 -22.89 -10.44
C LYS A 71 -11.13 -22.79 -9.78
N THR A 72 -11.18 -22.19 -8.59
CA THR A 72 -12.39 -22.00 -7.80
C THR A 72 -13.17 -20.77 -8.24
N GLY A 73 -12.49 -19.69 -8.60
CA GLY A 73 -13.11 -18.43 -9.02
C GLY A 73 -13.52 -18.36 -10.50
N ALA A 74 -13.04 -19.29 -11.34
CA ALA A 74 -13.42 -19.37 -12.74
C ALA A 74 -13.61 -20.81 -13.25
N PRO A 75 -14.59 -21.56 -12.71
CA PRO A 75 -14.85 -22.93 -13.15
C PRO A 75 -15.23 -22.95 -14.63
N GLY A 76 -14.55 -23.79 -15.42
CA GLY A 76 -14.75 -23.84 -16.88
C GLY A 76 -14.32 -22.56 -17.62
N GLY A 77 -13.57 -21.66 -16.97
CA GLY A 77 -13.14 -20.38 -17.52
C GLY A 77 -14.16 -19.25 -17.41
N VAL A 78 -15.34 -19.50 -16.83
CA VAL A 78 -16.37 -18.48 -16.58
C VAL A 78 -16.20 -17.93 -15.18
N MET A 79 -16.03 -16.61 -15.07
CA MET A 79 -15.81 -15.90 -13.79
C MET A 79 -17.07 -15.94 -12.92
N THR A 80 -16.92 -16.29 -11.63
CA THR A 80 -18.03 -16.18 -10.66
C THR A 80 -18.20 -14.74 -10.16
N PRO A 81 -19.38 -14.36 -9.65
CA PRO A 81 -19.59 -13.05 -9.05
C PRO A 81 -18.62 -12.74 -7.91
N GLU A 82 -18.28 -13.73 -7.09
CA GLU A 82 -17.33 -13.58 -5.99
C GLU A 82 -15.94 -13.30 -6.54
N TYR A 83 -15.49 -14.04 -7.56
CA TYR A 83 -14.18 -13.81 -8.17
C TYR A 83 -14.10 -12.43 -8.83
N TYR A 84 -15.18 -11.94 -9.44
CA TYR A 84 -15.25 -10.56 -9.94
C TYR A 84 -15.01 -9.54 -8.82
N LEU A 85 -15.64 -9.72 -7.65
CA LEU A 85 -15.43 -8.87 -6.48
C LEU A 85 -14.00 -8.99 -5.93
N GLN A 86 -13.41 -10.18 -5.98
CA GLN A 86 -12.02 -10.39 -5.60
C GLN A 86 -11.06 -9.61 -6.51
N LEU A 87 -11.26 -9.68 -7.83
CA LEU A 87 -10.47 -8.92 -8.80
C LEU A 87 -10.65 -7.40 -8.63
N MET A 88 -11.88 -6.95 -8.36
CA MET A 88 -12.19 -5.53 -8.08
C MET A 88 -11.43 -5.02 -6.86
N THR A 89 -11.44 -5.81 -5.78
CA THR A 89 -10.76 -5.49 -4.53
C THR A 89 -9.26 -5.36 -4.74
N MET A 90 -8.66 -6.33 -5.42
CA MET A 90 -7.22 -6.33 -5.70
C MET A 90 -6.81 -5.23 -6.67
N HIS A 91 -7.60 -4.98 -7.72
CA HIS A 91 -7.37 -3.89 -8.67
C HIS A 91 -7.37 -2.53 -7.97
N GLY A 92 -8.44 -2.22 -7.22
CA GLY A 92 -8.56 -0.96 -6.49
C GLY A 92 -7.42 -0.77 -5.50
N THR A 93 -7.08 -1.82 -4.75
CA THR A 93 -5.97 -1.80 -3.79
C THR A 93 -4.63 -1.50 -4.47
N LEU A 94 -4.31 -2.20 -5.56
CA LEU A 94 -3.08 -1.98 -6.32
C LEU A 94 -3.01 -0.55 -6.88
N MET A 95 -4.10 -0.05 -7.46
CA MET A 95 -4.13 1.28 -8.07
C MET A 95 -3.98 2.40 -7.05
N ILE A 96 -4.66 2.31 -5.90
CA ILE A 96 -4.67 3.40 -4.92
C ILE A 96 -3.40 3.38 -4.06
N PHE A 97 -3.05 2.23 -3.50
CA PHE A 97 -1.92 2.14 -2.57
C PHE A 97 -0.60 1.96 -3.31
N PHE A 98 -0.54 1.09 -4.32
CA PHE A 98 0.75 0.71 -4.93
C PHE A 98 1.11 1.45 -6.22
N VAL A 99 0.16 2.15 -6.84
CA VAL A 99 0.41 3.02 -8.00
C VAL A 99 0.26 4.49 -7.62
N LEU A 100 -0.93 4.93 -7.22
CA LEU A 100 -1.24 6.34 -6.95
C LEU A 100 -0.48 6.89 -5.75
N THR A 101 -0.23 6.11 -4.70
CA THR A 101 0.59 6.58 -3.57
C THR A 101 2.09 6.44 -3.87
N ASN A 102 2.52 5.32 -4.47
CA ASN A 102 3.95 5.07 -4.66
C ASN A 102 4.58 5.86 -5.79
N VAL A 103 3.92 6.04 -6.94
CA VAL A 103 4.55 6.66 -8.11
C VAL A 103 4.63 8.18 -7.97
N PRO A 104 3.52 8.93 -7.93
CA PRO A 104 3.56 10.39 -7.92
C PRO A 104 4.04 10.98 -6.60
N PHE A 105 3.81 10.31 -5.47
CA PHE A 105 4.28 10.79 -4.17
C PHE A 105 5.66 10.22 -3.83
N ALA A 106 5.80 8.90 -3.62
CA ALA A 106 7.09 8.36 -3.19
C ALA A 106 8.16 8.35 -4.29
N GLY A 107 7.84 7.98 -5.54
CA GLY A 107 8.80 7.87 -6.64
C GLY A 107 9.31 9.22 -7.12
N PHE A 108 8.39 10.07 -7.59
CA PHE A 108 8.75 11.44 -8.01
C PHE A 108 9.29 12.27 -6.85
N GLY A 109 8.68 12.19 -5.67
CA GLY A 109 9.15 12.94 -4.53
C GLY A 109 10.57 12.56 -4.13
N ASN A 110 10.88 11.26 -4.03
CA ASN A 110 12.25 10.83 -3.75
C ASN A 110 13.23 11.30 -4.82
N TYR A 111 12.85 11.24 -6.09
CA TYR A 111 13.77 11.59 -7.16
C TYR A 111 14.01 13.10 -7.27
N PHE A 112 12.94 13.90 -7.25
CA PHE A 112 12.99 15.32 -7.61
C PHE A 112 12.99 16.28 -6.43
N LEU A 113 12.41 15.91 -5.28
CA LEU A 113 12.27 16.84 -4.15
C LEU A 113 13.64 17.36 -3.66
N PRO A 114 14.64 16.51 -3.36
CA PRO A 114 15.96 17.00 -2.91
C PRO A 114 16.62 17.90 -3.96
N ILE A 115 16.51 17.52 -5.23
CA ILE A 115 17.09 18.27 -6.36
C ILE A 115 16.47 19.67 -6.45
N GLN A 116 15.15 19.78 -6.34
CA GLN A 116 14.42 21.04 -6.48
C GLN A 116 14.69 22.02 -5.33
N ILE A 117 15.00 21.51 -4.14
CA ILE A 117 15.33 22.36 -2.97
C ILE A 117 16.83 22.60 -2.80
N GLY A 118 17.66 22.00 -3.67
CA GLY A 118 19.12 22.10 -3.61
C GLY A 118 19.75 21.30 -2.46
N ALA A 119 19.07 20.26 -1.97
CA ALA A 119 19.61 19.32 -1.00
C ALA A 119 20.43 18.21 -1.70
N GLU A 120 21.47 17.72 -1.01
CA GLU A 120 22.30 16.62 -1.52
C GLU A 120 21.55 15.27 -1.49
N ASP A 121 20.78 15.02 -0.42
CA ASP A 121 19.99 13.81 -0.20
C ASP A 121 18.78 14.12 0.71
N MET A 122 18.01 13.10 1.05
CA MET A 122 16.93 13.17 2.05
C MET A 122 17.48 13.29 3.48
N ALA A 123 16.72 13.88 4.40
CA ALA A 123 17.09 14.07 5.81
C ALA A 123 17.45 12.77 6.54
N PHE A 124 16.74 11.68 6.24
CA PHE A 124 16.98 10.36 6.81
C PHE A 124 17.13 9.31 5.70
N PRO A 125 18.31 9.17 5.06
CA PRO A 125 18.51 8.25 3.93
C PRO A 125 18.20 6.78 4.26
N ARG A 126 18.51 6.35 5.50
CA ARG A 126 18.18 4.99 5.96
C ARG A 126 16.68 4.76 6.12
N PHE A 127 15.95 5.75 6.64
CA PHE A 127 14.49 5.67 6.76
C PHE A 127 13.86 5.64 5.37
N ASN A 128 14.45 6.36 4.42
CA ASN A 128 14.04 6.34 3.02
C ASN A 128 14.20 4.99 2.35
N MET A 129 15.33 4.32 2.59
CA MET A 129 15.55 2.97 2.09
C MET A 129 14.57 1.99 2.75
N MET A 130 14.37 2.09 4.07
CA MET A 130 13.42 1.25 4.80
C MET A 130 11.98 1.47 4.37
N SER A 131 11.56 2.69 4.05
CA SER A 131 10.20 2.95 3.57
C SER A 131 9.95 2.19 2.27
N PHE A 132 10.89 2.21 1.32
CA PHE A 132 10.77 1.46 0.08
C PHE A 132 10.65 -0.05 0.31
N TRP A 133 11.57 -0.64 1.08
CA TRP A 133 11.58 -2.08 1.33
C TRP A 133 10.35 -2.54 2.13
N THR A 134 9.88 -1.72 3.06
CA THR A 134 8.63 -1.99 3.79
C THR A 134 7.44 -1.99 2.84
N THR A 135 7.35 -1.02 1.93
CA THR A 135 6.32 -0.99 0.88
C THR A 135 6.44 -2.18 -0.08
N PHE A 136 7.65 -2.60 -0.43
CA PHE A 136 7.86 -3.78 -1.27
C PHE A 136 7.39 -5.07 -0.59
N VAL A 137 7.69 -5.25 0.70
CA VAL A 137 7.17 -6.38 1.49
C VAL A 137 5.65 -6.36 1.54
N ALA A 138 5.03 -5.19 1.79
CA ALA A 138 3.57 -5.05 1.74
C ALA A 138 2.99 -5.51 0.39
N PHE A 139 3.62 -5.11 -0.71
CA PHE A 139 3.21 -5.55 -2.05
C PHE A 139 3.28 -7.08 -2.21
N LEU A 140 4.36 -7.71 -1.76
CA LEU A 140 4.49 -9.17 -1.83
C LEU A 140 3.43 -9.89 -0.99
N VAL A 141 3.12 -9.36 0.20
CA VAL A 141 2.04 -9.89 1.06
C VAL A 141 0.68 -9.71 0.39
N LEU A 142 0.44 -8.62 -0.32
CA LEU A 142 -0.79 -8.45 -1.08
C LEU A 142 -0.88 -9.48 -2.21
N ILE A 143 0.19 -9.64 -2.99
CA ILE A 143 0.21 -10.57 -4.12
C ILE A 143 0.09 -12.02 -3.65
N SER A 144 0.58 -12.37 -2.46
CA SER A 144 0.42 -13.71 -1.91
C SER A 144 -1.04 -14.11 -1.68
N ALA A 145 -1.96 -13.14 -1.52
CA ALA A 145 -3.39 -13.40 -1.38
C ALA A 145 -4.00 -14.08 -2.61
N PHE A 146 -3.43 -13.90 -3.82
CA PHE A 146 -3.87 -14.63 -5.02
C PHE A 146 -3.59 -16.13 -4.95
N PHE A 147 -2.65 -16.56 -4.11
CA PHE A 147 -2.20 -17.95 -4.03
C PHE A 147 -2.80 -18.72 -2.85
N VAL A 148 -3.69 -18.08 -2.08
CA VAL A 148 -4.48 -18.73 -1.04
C VAL A 148 -5.60 -19.56 -1.69
N GLY A 149 -5.95 -20.70 -1.10
CA GLY A 149 -6.92 -21.64 -1.68
C GLY A 149 -8.27 -21.03 -2.05
N ASP A 150 -8.81 -20.15 -1.20
CA ASP A 150 -10.10 -19.48 -1.43
C ASP A 150 -9.97 -18.15 -2.21
N GLY A 151 -8.76 -17.79 -2.63
CA GLY A 151 -8.46 -16.58 -3.38
C GLY A 151 -8.27 -15.31 -2.52
N PRO A 152 -8.09 -14.16 -3.19
CA PRO A 152 -7.93 -12.85 -2.55
C PRO A 152 -9.23 -12.36 -1.88
N PRO A 153 -9.20 -11.26 -1.11
CA PRO A 153 -10.40 -10.69 -0.51
C PRO A 153 -11.41 -10.17 -1.53
N LEU A 154 -12.69 -10.18 -1.18
CA LEU A 154 -13.82 -9.67 -1.97
C LEU A 154 -14.52 -8.45 -1.36
N ALA A 155 -14.14 -8.00 -0.16
CA ALA A 155 -14.78 -6.91 0.57
C ALA A 155 -14.60 -5.49 0.00
N GLY A 156 -14.04 -5.37 -1.21
CA GLY A 156 -13.69 -4.09 -1.84
C GLY A 156 -12.42 -3.48 -1.24
N TRP A 157 -11.78 -2.57 -1.97
CA TRP A 157 -10.57 -1.88 -1.49
C TRP A 157 -10.81 -0.99 -0.26
N THR A 158 -12.08 -0.66 0.00
CA THR A 158 -12.52 0.07 1.20
C THR A 158 -12.60 -0.83 2.44
N ALA A 159 -12.75 -2.14 2.25
CA ALA A 159 -12.85 -3.15 3.30
C ALA A 159 -13.75 -2.73 4.48
N TYR A 160 -15.04 -2.54 4.19
CA TYR A 160 -15.99 -2.17 5.22
C TYR A 160 -16.10 -3.27 6.29
N ALA A 161 -15.94 -2.85 7.54
CA ALA A 161 -15.93 -3.70 8.74
C ALA A 161 -17.00 -4.81 8.75
N PRO A 162 -18.28 -4.55 8.45
CA PRO A 162 -19.33 -5.57 8.49
C PRO A 162 -19.11 -6.75 7.54
N LEU A 163 -18.30 -6.59 6.49
CA LEU A 163 -17.95 -7.66 5.56
C LEU A 163 -16.52 -8.17 5.81
N SER A 164 -15.59 -7.26 6.06
CA SER A 164 -14.17 -7.60 6.21
C SER A 164 -13.80 -8.22 7.55
N ALA A 165 -14.62 -8.08 8.61
CA ALA A 165 -14.27 -8.56 9.95
C ALA A 165 -14.79 -9.99 10.23
N VAL A 166 -15.85 -10.42 9.56
CA VAL A 166 -16.62 -11.65 9.88
C VAL A 166 -15.90 -12.94 9.45
N GLY A 167 -14.79 -12.84 8.72
CA GLY A 167 -13.98 -14.01 8.35
C GLY A 167 -14.65 -14.87 7.28
N ALA A 168 -14.55 -16.20 7.41
CA ALA A 168 -15.00 -17.15 6.37
C ALA A 168 -16.50 -17.06 6.05
N ASP A 169 -17.33 -16.62 7.01
CA ASP A 169 -18.79 -16.53 6.85
C ASP A 169 -19.22 -15.45 5.83
N ALA A 170 -18.32 -14.52 5.51
CA ALA A 170 -18.55 -13.45 4.52
C ALA A 170 -18.40 -13.93 3.06
N GLY A 171 -17.74 -15.07 2.82
CA GLY A 171 -17.56 -15.63 1.49
C GLY A 171 -16.14 -16.10 1.17
N PRO A 172 -15.90 -16.61 -0.06
CA PRO A 172 -14.59 -17.11 -0.46
C PRO A 172 -13.54 -16.00 -0.45
N GLY A 173 -12.36 -16.30 0.10
CA GLY A 173 -11.24 -15.36 0.20
C GLY A 173 -11.32 -14.43 1.42
N GLU A 174 -12.47 -14.34 2.10
CA GLU A 174 -12.65 -13.53 3.31
C GLU A 174 -12.04 -14.16 4.57
N ALA A 175 -11.49 -15.37 4.48
CA ALA A 175 -10.64 -15.96 5.51
C ALA A 175 -9.18 -15.45 5.39
N LEU A 176 -8.24 -16.29 4.95
CA LEU A 176 -6.84 -15.88 4.89
C LEU A 176 -6.56 -14.73 3.91
N GLY A 177 -7.32 -14.60 2.81
CA GLY A 177 -7.14 -13.53 1.82
C GLY A 177 -7.35 -12.14 2.41
N GLN A 178 -8.47 -11.91 3.10
CA GLN A 178 -8.74 -10.64 3.79
C GLN A 178 -7.76 -10.35 4.93
N THR A 179 -7.30 -11.38 5.64
CA THR A 179 -6.25 -11.21 6.66
C THR A 179 -4.92 -10.78 6.05
N LEU A 180 -4.49 -11.40 4.94
CA LEU A 180 -3.28 -11.00 4.22
C LEU A 180 -3.38 -9.59 3.65
N TRP A 181 -4.55 -9.21 3.14
CA TRP A 181 -4.81 -7.84 2.70
C TRP A 181 -4.64 -6.84 3.84
N ALA A 182 -5.24 -7.09 4.99
CA ALA A 182 -5.13 -6.20 6.15
C ALA A 182 -3.68 -6.09 6.65
N ILE A 183 -2.94 -7.20 6.69
CA ILE A 183 -1.51 -7.23 7.05
C ILE A 183 -0.69 -6.42 6.02
N SER A 184 -0.94 -6.61 4.73
CA SER A 184 -0.29 -5.84 3.67
C SER A 184 -0.51 -4.35 3.86
N ILE A 185 -1.74 -3.89 4.06
CA ILE A 185 -2.03 -2.46 4.24
C ILE A 185 -1.42 -1.92 5.54
N ALA A 186 -1.39 -2.69 6.62
CA ALA A 186 -0.70 -2.29 7.85
C ALA A 186 0.81 -2.08 7.61
N ILE A 187 1.48 -3.03 6.96
CA ILE A 187 2.90 -2.90 6.60
C ILE A 187 3.11 -1.70 5.66
N PHE A 188 2.24 -1.53 4.67
CA PHE A 188 2.29 -0.39 3.76
C PHE A 188 2.24 0.94 4.51
N CYS A 189 1.34 1.08 5.50
CA CYS A 189 1.22 2.29 6.30
C CYS A 189 2.52 2.61 7.05
N ILE A 190 3.21 1.61 7.60
CA ILE A 190 4.52 1.81 8.27
C ILE A 190 5.53 2.42 7.27
N GLY A 191 5.59 1.88 6.05
CA GLY A 191 6.44 2.42 4.99
C GLY A 191 6.10 3.87 4.66
N GLN A 192 4.81 4.21 4.54
CA GLN A 192 4.37 5.57 4.22
C GLN A 192 4.59 6.57 5.36
N LEU A 193 4.47 6.14 6.62
CA LEU A 193 4.78 6.99 7.78
C LEU A 193 6.26 7.38 7.79
N LEU A 194 7.16 6.41 7.57
CA LEU A 194 8.60 6.66 7.46
C LEU A 194 8.92 7.61 6.30
N GLY A 195 8.33 7.38 5.12
CA GLY A 195 8.52 8.24 3.95
C GLY A 195 8.02 9.67 4.20
N SER A 196 6.82 9.81 4.78
CA SER A 196 6.20 11.11 5.05
C SER A 196 7.03 11.94 6.03
N LEU A 197 7.47 11.36 7.14
CA LEU A 197 8.36 12.05 8.10
C LEU A 197 9.65 12.52 7.43
N ASN A 198 10.24 11.67 6.59
CA ASN A 198 11.48 12.01 5.89
C ASN A 198 11.28 13.14 4.89
N PHE A 199 10.18 13.16 4.14
CA PHE A 199 9.85 14.25 3.20
C PHE A 199 9.62 15.58 3.90
N ILE A 200 8.92 15.57 5.04
CA ILE A 200 8.68 16.77 5.86
C ILE A 200 10.01 17.33 6.34
N ALA A 201 10.84 16.49 6.99
CA ALA A 201 12.14 16.92 7.51
C ALA A 201 13.07 17.42 6.39
N THR A 202 13.15 16.71 5.27
CA THR A 202 13.94 17.12 4.10
C THR A 202 13.51 18.49 3.59
N THR A 203 12.21 18.72 3.45
CA THR A 203 11.68 19.97 2.92
C THR A 203 11.87 21.14 3.88
N LEU A 204 11.80 20.91 5.19
CA LEU A 204 11.93 21.99 6.17
C LEU A 204 13.39 22.36 6.44
N ASP A 205 14.25 21.36 6.61
CA ASP A 205 15.57 21.53 7.22
C ASP A 205 16.72 21.57 6.21
N LEU A 206 16.59 20.94 5.03
CA LEU A 206 17.69 20.78 4.08
C LEU A 206 17.65 21.72 2.86
N ARG A 207 16.76 22.71 2.86
CA ARG A 207 16.69 23.68 1.77
C ARG A 207 17.96 24.52 1.68
N THR A 208 18.31 24.89 0.45
CA THR A 208 19.43 25.80 0.21
C THR A 208 19.22 27.19 0.83
N LYS A 209 20.32 27.85 1.19
CA LYS A 209 20.31 29.18 1.80
C LYS A 209 19.63 30.19 0.87
N GLY A 210 18.72 30.98 1.41
CA GLY A 210 17.97 32.01 0.66
C GLY A 210 16.64 31.54 0.04
N MET A 211 16.35 30.22 0.08
CA MET A 211 15.06 29.67 -0.32
C MET A 211 14.07 29.68 0.86
N THR A 212 13.17 30.65 0.88
CA THR A 212 12.06 30.67 1.86
C THR A 212 10.97 29.67 1.45
N LEU A 213 10.08 29.29 2.40
CA LEU A 213 8.93 28.42 2.13
C LEU A 213 8.13 28.89 0.90
N ALA A 214 7.78 30.17 0.82
CA ALA A 214 6.98 30.73 -0.26
C ALA A 214 7.68 30.74 -1.64
N ARG A 215 9.00 30.51 -1.69
CA ARG A 215 9.80 30.49 -2.93
C ARG A 215 10.08 29.08 -3.46
N MET A 216 9.61 28.03 -2.77
CA MET A 216 9.76 26.67 -3.25
C MET A 216 8.90 26.41 -4.50
N PRO A 217 9.34 25.55 -5.44
CA PRO A 217 8.53 25.14 -6.57
C PRO A 217 7.17 24.54 -6.13
N LEU A 218 6.15 24.69 -6.98
CA LEU A 218 4.81 24.18 -6.70
C LEU A 218 4.78 22.64 -6.50
N SER A 219 5.61 21.90 -7.23
CA SER A 219 5.76 20.45 -7.04
C SER A 219 6.30 20.09 -5.66
N THR A 220 7.31 20.83 -5.17
CA THR A 220 7.85 20.67 -3.81
C THR A 220 6.78 20.97 -2.76
N TRP A 221 6.01 22.04 -2.95
CA TRP A 221 4.88 22.36 -2.08
C TRP A 221 3.82 21.26 -2.07
N ALA A 222 3.49 20.70 -3.24
CA ALA A 222 2.55 19.61 -3.34
C ALA A 222 3.03 18.39 -2.53
N TRP A 223 4.28 17.94 -2.72
CA TRP A 223 4.83 16.83 -1.94
C TRP A 223 4.92 17.12 -0.45
N PHE A 224 5.24 18.36 -0.05
CA PHE A 224 5.24 18.77 1.35
C PHE A 224 3.84 18.63 1.97
N ILE A 225 2.83 19.21 1.35
CA ILE A 225 1.45 19.11 1.84
C ILE A 225 0.95 17.66 1.82
N THR A 226 1.22 16.92 0.74
CA THR A 226 0.87 15.49 0.65
C THR A 226 1.54 14.70 1.78
N SER A 227 2.80 14.98 2.11
CA SER A 227 3.48 14.29 3.22
C SER A 227 2.88 14.60 4.59
N CYS A 228 2.42 15.84 4.84
CA CYS A 228 1.71 16.18 6.06
C CYS A 228 0.36 15.45 6.17
N ILE A 229 -0.41 15.41 5.07
CA ILE A 229 -1.70 14.71 5.04
C ILE A 229 -1.49 13.20 5.17
N ALA A 230 -0.51 12.64 4.46
CA ALA A 230 -0.16 11.22 4.51
C ALA A 230 0.24 10.79 5.92
N LEU A 231 1.06 11.60 6.62
CA LEU A 231 1.45 11.32 8.00
C LEU A 231 0.22 11.18 8.91
N LEU A 232 -0.75 12.08 8.80
CA LEU A 232 -1.98 12.06 9.59
C LEU A 232 -2.91 10.92 9.18
N ALA A 233 -3.11 10.71 7.87
CA ALA A 233 -4.03 9.71 7.35
C ALA A 233 -3.53 8.27 7.64
N PHE A 234 -2.26 7.98 7.38
CA PHE A 234 -1.70 6.64 7.62
C PHE A 234 -1.50 6.34 9.10
N ALA A 235 -1.37 7.36 9.96
CA ALA A 235 -1.36 7.19 11.42
C ALA A 235 -2.73 6.75 11.97
N VAL A 236 -3.82 6.99 11.24
CA VAL A 236 -5.16 6.50 11.57
C VAL A 236 -5.42 5.14 10.89
N LEU A 237 -5.03 4.98 9.63
CA LEU A 237 -5.24 3.75 8.89
C LEU A 237 -4.49 2.55 9.49
N LEU A 238 -3.26 2.76 9.98
CA LEU A 238 -2.47 1.68 10.60
C LEU A 238 -3.19 1.05 11.80
N PRO A 239 -3.60 1.81 12.84
CA PRO A 239 -4.42 1.28 13.92
C PRO A 239 -5.70 0.60 13.44
N ALA A 240 -6.43 1.17 12.48
CA ALA A 240 -7.65 0.56 11.95
C ALA A 240 -7.40 -0.84 11.37
N CYS A 241 -6.34 -1.01 10.57
CA CYS A 241 -5.93 -2.32 10.07
C CYS A 241 -5.49 -3.26 11.20
N LEU A 242 -4.78 -2.77 12.22
CA LEU A 242 -4.38 -3.59 13.37
C LEU A 242 -5.58 -4.09 14.17
N LEU A 243 -6.57 -3.23 14.43
CA LEU A 243 -7.81 -3.62 15.10
C LEU A 243 -8.57 -4.67 14.28
N LEU A 244 -8.58 -4.54 12.95
CA LEU A 244 -9.23 -5.51 12.06
C LEU A 244 -8.50 -6.86 12.10
N ILE A 245 -7.17 -6.85 12.13
CA ILE A 245 -6.36 -8.07 12.28
C ILE A 245 -6.63 -8.72 13.64
N LEU A 246 -6.76 -7.93 14.72
CA LEU A 246 -7.09 -8.46 16.05
C LEU A 246 -8.46 -9.11 16.08
N ASP A 247 -9.48 -8.50 15.46
CA ASP A 247 -10.82 -9.11 15.38
C ASP A 247 -10.77 -10.47 14.67
N ARG A 248 -9.95 -10.57 13.62
CA ARG A 248 -9.87 -11.76 12.78
C ARG A 248 -8.98 -12.87 13.32
N VAL A 249 -7.95 -12.53 14.11
CA VAL A 249 -6.90 -13.48 14.55
C VAL A 249 -6.92 -13.70 16.06
N ALA A 250 -7.17 -12.65 16.84
CA ALA A 250 -7.14 -12.69 18.30
C ALA A 250 -8.54 -12.77 18.93
N GLY A 251 -9.61 -12.75 18.12
CA GLY A 251 -11.00 -12.86 18.58
C GLY A 251 -11.47 -11.63 19.36
N THR A 252 -10.89 -10.45 19.09
CA THR A 252 -11.41 -9.19 19.63
C THR A 252 -12.72 -8.81 18.92
N SER A 253 -13.41 -7.81 19.46
CA SER A 253 -14.71 -7.35 18.94
C SER A 253 -14.68 -5.83 18.88
N PHE A 254 -13.81 -5.26 18.04
CA PHE A 254 -13.78 -3.82 17.79
C PHE A 254 -14.87 -3.41 16.80
N PHE A 255 -14.98 -4.17 15.69
CA PHE A 255 -15.83 -3.87 14.55
C PHE A 255 -17.03 -4.82 14.40
N ILE A 256 -16.99 -5.99 15.05
CA ILE A 256 -18.09 -6.97 15.01
C ILE A 256 -19.05 -6.69 16.17
N PRO A 257 -20.30 -6.26 15.94
CA PRO A 257 -21.24 -6.01 17.01
C PRO A 257 -21.78 -7.30 17.63
N SER A 258 -22.28 -7.19 18.87
CA SER A 258 -22.99 -8.28 19.50
C SER A 258 -24.27 -8.63 18.73
N ASN A 259 -24.59 -9.92 18.68
CA ASN A 259 -25.74 -10.48 17.96
C ASN A 259 -25.72 -10.29 16.43
N LEU A 260 -24.55 -10.05 15.83
CA LEU A 260 -24.44 -10.09 14.37
C LEU A 260 -24.75 -11.51 13.87
N VAL A 261 -25.70 -11.63 12.96
CA VAL A 261 -26.02 -12.88 12.27
C VAL A 261 -25.59 -12.74 10.82
N VAL A 262 -24.70 -13.64 10.37
CA VAL A 262 -24.24 -13.73 8.99
C VAL A 262 -24.45 -15.17 8.53
N SER A 263 -25.13 -15.34 7.40
CA SER A 263 -25.41 -16.68 6.85
C SER A 263 -26.09 -17.63 7.85
N ASP A 264 -27.07 -17.13 8.61
CA ASP A 264 -27.77 -17.84 9.69
C ASP A 264 -26.89 -18.31 10.88
N HIS A 265 -25.63 -17.87 10.93
CA HIS A 265 -24.70 -18.12 12.03
C HIS A 265 -24.56 -16.86 12.91
N LEU A 266 -24.80 -17.05 14.21
CA LEU A 266 -24.53 -16.01 15.22
C LEU A 266 -23.03 -15.89 15.42
N GLN A 267 -22.50 -14.69 15.22
CA GLN A 267 -21.09 -14.41 15.43
C GLN A 267 -20.77 -14.44 16.94
N PRO A 268 -19.72 -15.17 17.39
CA PRO A 268 -19.43 -15.41 18.81
C PRO A 268 -18.84 -14.20 19.55
N HIS A 269 -19.09 -12.98 19.07
CA HIS A 269 -18.50 -11.74 19.56
C HIS A 269 -19.44 -10.98 20.50
N SER A 270 -18.88 -10.45 21.59
CA SER A 270 -19.63 -9.70 22.61
C SER A 270 -18.86 -8.44 22.99
N GLY A 271 -19.24 -7.29 22.41
CA GLY A 271 -18.72 -5.98 22.84
C GLY A 271 -18.49 -4.92 21.75
N GLY A 272 -18.44 -5.28 20.48
CA GLY A 272 -18.12 -4.35 19.39
C GLY A 272 -19.26 -3.41 18.99
N SER A 273 -18.88 -2.35 18.27
CA SER A 273 -19.80 -1.38 17.68
C SER A 273 -19.55 -1.32 16.17
N PRO A 274 -20.59 -1.31 15.33
CA PRO A 274 -20.43 -1.41 13.88
C PRO A 274 -20.13 -0.07 13.20
N LEU A 275 -19.49 0.90 13.89
CA LEU A 275 -19.30 2.29 13.43
C LEU A 275 -19.07 2.40 11.92
#